data_AF-A0A401YN39-F1
#
_entry.id   AF-A0A401YN39-F1
#
_cell.length_a   1.000
_cell.length_b   1.000
_cell.length_c   1.000
_cell.angle_alpha   90.00
_cell.angle_beta   90.00
_cell.angle_gamma   90.00
#
_symmetry.space_group_name_H-M   'P 1'
#
loop_
_entity.id
_entity.type
_entity.pdbx_description
1 polymer ?
#
loop_
_entity_poly.entity_id
_entity_poly.type
_entity_poly.pdbx_seq_one_letter_code
_entity_poly.pdbx_strand_id
1 'polypeptide(L)'
;MRRRAGRAAHGTVRVHVADPGWRPAWEVACVYLELLRTADPERIRRRANPECTLWFADVSKNGRRRRWCSMAECGNRAKTRARYARSR
;
A
#
# COMPACT_ATOMS: atom_id res chain seq x y z
N MET A 1 -12.50 -17.16 -13.90
CA MET A 1 -11.51 -16.08 -14.06
C MET A 1 -10.92 -16.15 -15.46
N ARG A 2 -11.19 -15.18 -16.35
CA ARG A 2 -10.51 -15.09 -17.66
C ARG A 2 -10.00 -13.66 -17.83
N ARG A 3 -8.66 -13.50 -17.85
CA ARG A 3 -8.00 -12.27 -18.28
C ARG A 3 -7.93 -12.27 -19.81
N ARG A 4 -8.50 -11.27 -20.46
CA ARG A 4 -8.07 -10.88 -21.82
C ARG A 4 -7.26 -9.59 -21.66
N ALA A 5 -5.96 -9.70 -21.86
CA ALA A 5 -5.05 -8.56 -21.87
C ALA A 5 -4.89 -8.08 -23.32
N GLY A 6 -5.59 -7.01 -23.68
CA GLY A 6 -5.26 -6.23 -24.88
C GLY A 6 -4.15 -5.24 -24.52
N ARG A 7 -3.05 -5.26 -25.27
CA ARG A 7 -1.87 -4.41 -25.05
C ARG A 7 -2.14 -3.05 -25.70
N ALA A 8 -2.30 -1.99 -24.91
CA ALA A 8 -2.34 -0.62 -25.38
C ALA A 8 -1.18 0.18 -24.75
N ALA A 9 -0.46 0.95 -25.57
CA ALA A 9 0.56 1.90 -25.14
C ALA A 9 -0.01 2.82 -24.06
N HIS A 10 0.58 2.82 -22.87
CA HIS A 10 0.09 3.52 -21.67
C HIS A 10 -1.44 3.50 -21.47
N GLY A 11 -2.08 2.38 -21.81
CA GLY A 11 -3.53 2.23 -21.68
C GLY A 11 -3.92 2.09 -20.23
N THR A 12 -4.86 2.92 -19.77
CA THR A 12 -5.52 2.75 -18.48
C THR A 12 -6.20 1.38 -18.46
N VAL A 13 -5.59 0.42 -17.75
CA VAL A 13 -6.17 -0.91 -17.59
C VAL A 13 -7.40 -0.78 -16.70
N ARG A 14 -8.59 -0.84 -17.28
CA ARG A 14 -9.84 -0.89 -16.51
C ARG A 14 -10.02 -2.30 -15.98
N VAL A 15 -9.85 -2.45 -14.67
CA VAL A 15 -10.17 -3.69 -13.97
C VAL A 15 -11.68 -3.77 -13.79
N HIS A 16 -12.28 -4.85 -14.30
CA HIS A 16 -13.65 -5.23 -13.96
C HIS A 16 -13.60 -6.26 -12.83
N VAL A 17 -14.08 -5.85 -11.65
CA VAL A 17 -14.27 -6.75 -10.51
C VAL A 17 -15.74 -7.16 -10.50
N ALA A 18 -16.01 -8.46 -10.42
CA ALA A 18 -17.37 -9.00 -10.53
C ALA A 18 -18.32 -8.47 -9.43
N ASP A 19 -17.77 -8.25 -8.24
CA ASP A 19 -18.43 -7.55 -7.14
C ASP A 19 -17.71 -6.21 -6.89
N PRO A 20 -18.38 -5.07 -7.05
CA PRO A 20 -17.80 -3.76 -6.79
C PRO A 20 -17.23 -3.58 -5.37
N GLY A 21 -17.78 -4.29 -4.37
CA GLY A 21 -17.30 -4.25 -2.99
C GLY A 21 -15.85 -4.76 -2.83
N TRP A 22 -15.38 -5.60 -3.75
CA TRP A 22 -14.01 -6.13 -3.76
C TRP A 22 -12.99 -5.22 -4.43
N ARG A 23 -13.44 -4.13 -5.07
CA ARG A 23 -12.53 -3.28 -5.84
C ARG A 23 -11.38 -2.71 -5.02
N PRO A 24 -11.56 -2.21 -3.78
CA PRO A 24 -10.44 -1.73 -2.97
C PRO A 24 -9.43 -2.84 -2.66
N ALA A 25 -9.90 -4.04 -2.31
CA ALA A 25 -9.03 -5.18 -2.01
C ALA A 25 -8.20 -5.59 -3.24
N TRP A 26 -8.83 -5.60 -4.42
CA TRP A 26 -8.14 -5.87 -5.68
C TRP A 26 -7.06 -4.83 -5.99
N GLU A 27 -7.36 -3.54 -5.82
CA GLU A 27 -6.40 -2.46 -6.06
C GLU A 27 -5.19 -2.57 -5.13
N VAL A 28 -5.42 -2.85 -3.84
CA VAL A 28 -4.35 -3.11 -2.86
C VAL A 28 -3.51 -4.32 -3.28
N ALA A 29 -4.13 -5.41 -3.73
CA ALA A 29 -3.41 -6.59 -4.19
C ALA A 29 -2.54 -6.29 -5.43
N CYS A 30 -3.04 -5.53 -6.41
CA CYS A 30 -2.26 -5.13 -7.58
C CYS A 30 -1.05 -4.28 -7.20
N VAL A 31 -1.22 -3.29 -6.31
CA VAL A 31 -0.11 -2.46 -5.84
C VAL A 31 0.90 -3.29 -5.06
N TYR A 32 0.45 -4.25 -4.24
CA TYR A 32 1.34 -5.14 -3.52
C TYR A 32 2.14 -6.06 -4.44
N LEU A 33 1.51 -6.62 -5.47
CA LEU A 33 2.20 -7.44 -6.46
C LEU A 33 3.25 -6.63 -7.24
N GLU A 34 2.94 -5.37 -7.59
CA GLU A 34 3.92 -4.49 -8.23
C GLU A 34 5.09 -4.16 -7.29
N LEU A 35 4.81 -3.98 -6.00
CA LEU A 35 5.84 -3.80 -4.99
C LEU A 35 6.77 -5.03 -4.91
N LEU A 36 6.22 -6.24 -4.87
CA LEU A 36 7.01 -7.49 -4.88
C LEU A 36 7.86 -7.64 -6.15
N ARG A 37 7.38 -7.12 -7.27
CA ARG A 37 8.06 -7.21 -8.57
C ARG A 37 9.22 -6.22 -8.71
N THR A 38 9.14 -5.08 -8.02
CA THR A 38 10.03 -3.93 -8.26
C THR A 38 10.95 -3.59 -7.09
N ALA A 39 10.60 -3.99 -5.86
CA ALA A 39 11.39 -3.72 -4.67
C ALA A 39 12.20 -4.94 -4.21
N ASP A 40 13.31 -4.66 -3.54
CA ASP A 40 14.04 -5.66 -2.77
C ASP A 40 13.13 -6.25 -1.68
N PRO A 41 12.90 -7.58 -1.66
CA PRO A 41 12.05 -8.24 -0.66
C PRO A 41 12.45 -7.94 0.78
N GLU A 42 13.75 -7.78 1.07
CA GLU A 42 14.22 -7.47 2.44
C GLU A 42 13.82 -6.07 2.89
N ARG A 43 13.48 -5.19 1.95
CA ARG A 43 13.05 -3.82 2.18
C ARG A 43 11.54 -3.67 2.21
N ILE A 44 10.78 -4.72 1.93
CA ILE A 44 9.31 -4.70 2.00
C ILE A 44 8.87 -4.87 3.46
N ARG A 45 8.16 -3.86 3.98
CA ARG A 45 7.76 -3.81 5.39
C ARG A 45 6.25 -3.67 5.53
N ARG A 46 5.71 -4.36 6.53
CA ARG A 46 4.37 -4.09 7.06
C ARG A 46 4.45 -2.85 7.95
N ARG A 47 3.44 -2.01 7.91
CA ARG A 47 3.34 -0.84 8.80
C ARG A 47 3.07 -1.24 10.26
N ALA A 48 3.32 -0.29 11.16
CA ALA A 48 3.13 -0.46 12.60
C ALA A 48 1.71 -0.13 13.13
N ASN A 49 0.80 0.42 12.30
CA ASN A 49 -0.59 0.63 12.73
C ASN A 49 -1.47 -0.56 12.24
N PRO A 50 -2.41 -1.07 13.05
CA PRO A 50 -3.21 -2.23 12.69
C PRO A 50 -4.33 -1.95 11.66
N GLU A 51 -4.80 -0.71 11.53
CA GLU A 51 -5.95 -0.34 10.68
C GLU A 51 -5.61 -0.01 9.22
N CYS A 52 -4.39 -0.27 8.78
CA CYS A 52 -4.10 -0.17 7.36
C CYS A 52 -3.31 -1.38 6.91
N THR A 53 -3.74 -1.87 5.77
CA THR A 53 -3.39 -3.16 5.20
C THR A 53 -2.27 -3.04 4.17
N LEU A 54 -1.75 -1.83 3.97
CA LEU A 54 -0.72 -1.54 2.99
C LEU A 54 0.68 -1.97 3.46
N TRP A 55 1.44 -2.45 2.49
CA TRP A 55 2.88 -2.69 2.56
C TRP A 55 3.64 -1.59 1.83
N PHE A 56 4.92 -1.41 2.14
CA PHE A 56 5.75 -0.41 1.48
C PHE A 56 7.21 -0.86 1.38
N ALA A 57 7.94 -0.33 0.39
CA ALA A 57 9.39 -0.44 0.33
C ALA A 57 10.04 0.64 1.22
N ASP A 58 10.95 0.22 2.10
CA ASP A 58 11.81 1.12 2.86
C ASP A 58 12.97 1.61 1.99
N VAL A 59 12.78 2.78 1.38
CA VAL A 59 13.77 3.49 0.56
C VAL A 59 14.73 4.36 1.39
N SER A 60 14.71 4.27 2.72
CA SER A 60 15.72 4.93 3.56
C SER A 60 17.11 4.36 3.30
N LYS A 61 18.15 5.16 3.55
CA LYS A 61 19.56 4.80 3.30
C LYS A 61 19.93 3.38 3.77
N ASN A 62 19.45 2.99 4.95
CA ASN A 62 19.74 1.68 5.56
C ASN A 62 18.56 0.70 5.52
N GLY A 63 17.45 1.04 4.85
CA GLY A 63 16.25 0.19 4.74
C GLY A 63 15.57 -0.16 6.07
N ARG A 64 15.76 0.65 7.11
CA ARG A 64 15.26 0.40 8.48
C ARG A 64 14.63 1.60 9.17
N ARG A 65 14.60 2.79 8.55
CA ARG A 65 14.13 4.02 9.20
C ARG A 65 12.66 4.34 8.92
N ARG A 66 12.10 3.86 7.81
CA ARG A 66 10.73 4.22 7.44
C ARG A 66 9.75 3.35 8.23
N ARG A 67 8.86 4.01 8.98
CA ARG A 67 7.86 3.35 9.83
C ARG A 67 6.47 3.28 9.22
N TRP A 68 6.21 4.10 8.20
CA TRP A 68 4.88 4.36 7.66
C TRP A 68 4.86 4.22 6.14
N CYS A 69 3.80 3.62 5.60
CA CYS A 69 3.60 3.55 4.14
C CYS A 69 3.48 4.94 3.50
N SER A 70 2.92 5.92 4.21
CA SER A 70 2.92 7.32 3.82
C SER A 70 2.91 8.22 5.06
N MET A 71 3.65 9.32 4.99
CA MET A 71 3.64 10.33 6.05
C MET A 71 2.29 11.04 6.12
N ALA A 72 1.70 11.37 4.96
CA ALA A 72 0.43 12.09 4.86
C ALA A 72 -0.75 11.29 5.44
N GLU A 73 -0.75 9.98 5.24
CA GLU A 73 -1.82 9.12 5.75
C GLU A 73 -1.48 8.53 7.12
N CYS A 74 -0.49 7.64 7.17
CA CYS A 74 -0.24 6.82 8.34
C CYS A 74 0.58 7.55 9.39
N GLY A 75 1.55 8.36 8.97
CA GLY A 75 2.35 9.18 9.88
C GLY A 75 1.50 10.22 10.62
N ASN A 76 0.61 10.91 9.90
CA ASN A 76 -0.32 11.87 10.49
C ASN A 76 -1.33 11.19 11.42
N ARG A 77 -1.95 10.07 11.01
CA ARG A 77 -2.86 9.30 11.89
C ARG A 77 -2.17 8.89 13.20
N ALA A 78 -0.92 8.43 13.15
CA ALA A 78 -0.17 8.06 14.34
C ALA A 78 0.10 9.27 15.26
N LYS A 79 0.51 10.41 14.70
CA LYS A 79 0.70 11.66 15.47
C LYS A 79 -0.60 12.14 16.13
N THR A 80 -1.72 12.08 15.39
CA THR A 80 -3.05 12.45 15.89
C THR A 80 -3.46 11.57 17.07
N ARG A 81 -3.31 10.24 16.97
CA ARG A 81 -3.57 9.31 18.08
C ARG A 81 -2.73 9.63 19.32
N ALA A 82 -1.43 9.86 19.13
CA ALA A 82 -0.53 10.21 20.22
C ALA A 82 -0.87 11.58 20.87
N ARG A 83 -1.42 12.52 20.10
CA ARG A 83 -1.96 13.78 20.67
C ARG A 83 -3.17 13.51 21.55
N TYR A 84 -4.18 12.80 21.04
CA TYR A 84 -5.40 12.50 21.80
C TYR A 84 -5.15 11.66 23.05
N ALA A 85 -4.20 10.74 23.00
CA ALA A 85 -3.81 9.92 24.16
C ALA A 85 -3.15 10.73 25.29
N ARG A 86 -2.59 11.91 24.99
CA ARG A 86 -1.98 12.81 25.99
C ARG A 86 -2.94 13.88 26.52
N SER A 87 -4.02 14.15 25.79
CA SER A 87 -5.06 15.11 26.18
C SER A 87 -6.24 14.45 26.90
N ARG A 88 -6.06 13.20 27.33
CA ARG A 88 -7.04 12.38 28.03
C ARG A 88 -6.43 11.97 29.35
#